data_AF-A0A918ZHN7-F1
#
_entry.id   AF-A0A918ZHN7-F1
#
_cell.length_a   1.000
_cell.length_b   1.000
_cell.length_c   1.000
_cell.angle_alpha   90.00
_cell.angle_beta   90.00
_cell.angle_gamma   90.00
#
_symmetry.space_group_name_H-M   'P 1'
#
loop_
_entity.id
_entity.type
_entity.pdbx_description
1 polymer ?
#
loop_
_entity_poly.entity_id
_entity_poly.type
_entity_poly.pdbx_seq_one_letter_code
_entity_poly.pdbx_strand_id
1 'polypeptide(L)'
;MEDPEQLGKDEGPAQKVSVSMPAGRIAAVKARVGARGFSAYVSAAVERQIQRDLLEELLQEKEAEIGPPTPEVQEWAAEIFREAESMAAHEQAARSQGEGDGPGWHAHKAS
;
A
#
# COMPACT_ATOMS: atom_id res chain seq x y z
N MET A 1 -15.41 6.34 -29.61
CA MET A 1 -15.15 6.41 -28.16
C MET A 1 -15.06 4.98 -27.72
N GLU A 2 -13.87 4.52 -27.36
CA GLU A 2 -13.65 3.16 -26.89
C GLU A 2 -14.36 2.98 -25.55
N ASP A 3 -14.99 1.82 -25.39
CA ASP A 3 -15.73 1.45 -24.20
C ASP A 3 -14.72 1.16 -23.07
N PRO A 4 -14.74 1.90 -21.95
CA PRO A 4 -13.81 1.67 -20.85
C PRO A 4 -13.93 0.27 -20.23
N GLU A 5 -14.99 -0.48 -20.54
CA GLU A 5 -15.17 -1.88 -20.13
C GLU A 5 -14.36 -2.90 -20.96
N GLN A 6 -13.71 -2.49 -22.07
CA GLN A 6 -12.89 -3.37 -22.92
C GLN A 6 -11.38 -3.24 -22.69
N LEU A 7 -10.93 -2.32 -21.84
CA LEU A 7 -9.53 -2.20 -21.47
C LEU A 7 -9.21 -3.26 -20.40
N GLY A 8 -8.05 -3.93 -20.52
CA GLY A 8 -7.52 -4.71 -19.41
C GLY A 8 -7.44 -3.85 -18.14
N LYS A 9 -7.48 -4.48 -16.96
CA LYS A 9 -7.51 -3.82 -15.62
C LYS A 9 -6.50 -2.68 -15.42
N ASP A 10 -5.43 -2.66 -16.24
CA ASP A 10 -4.34 -1.67 -16.22
C ASP A 10 -4.02 -1.06 -17.61
N GLU A 11 -4.91 -1.22 -18.60
CA GLU A 11 -4.70 -0.70 -19.94
C GLU A 11 -5.38 0.67 -20.13
N GLY A 12 -4.69 1.55 -20.88
CA GLY A 12 -5.24 2.82 -21.33
C GLY A 12 -4.68 4.06 -20.63
N PRO A 13 -4.96 5.25 -21.18
CA PRO A 13 -4.44 6.50 -20.66
C PRO A 13 -5.07 6.85 -19.31
N ALA A 14 -4.29 7.46 -18.42
CA ALA A 14 -4.77 7.92 -17.13
C ALA A 14 -5.97 8.88 -17.28
N GLN A 15 -7.11 8.51 -16.69
CA GLN A 15 -8.31 9.33 -16.68
C GLN A 15 -8.40 10.17 -15.39
N LYS A 16 -8.82 11.43 -15.53
CA LYS A 16 -8.99 12.32 -14.37
C LYS A 16 -10.33 12.04 -13.70
N VAL A 17 -10.26 11.50 -12.48
CA VAL A 17 -11.41 11.33 -11.59
C VAL A 17 -11.30 12.29 -10.41
N SER A 18 -12.41 12.90 -9.99
CA SER A 18 -12.45 13.79 -8.81
C SER A 18 -13.04 13.04 -7.62
N VAL A 19 -12.31 13.06 -6.50
CA VAL A 19 -12.73 12.44 -5.23
C VAL A 19 -12.47 13.40 -4.08
N SER A 20 -13.28 13.30 -3.03
CA SER A 20 -13.06 14.05 -1.79
C SER A 20 -12.20 13.26 -0.82
N MET A 21 -11.24 13.93 -0.17
CA MET A 21 -10.33 13.30 0.79
C MET A 21 -9.99 14.28 1.92
N PRO A 22 -9.85 13.82 3.18
CA PRO A 22 -9.42 14.68 4.27
C PRO A 22 -8.10 15.41 3.94
N ALA A 23 -8.08 16.72 4.19
CA ALA A 23 -6.92 17.57 3.89
C ALA A 23 -5.62 17.08 4.54
N GLY A 24 -5.71 16.55 5.77
CA GLY A 24 -4.56 15.96 6.46
C GLY A 24 -3.96 14.76 5.72
N ARG A 25 -4.80 13.92 5.09
CA ARG A 25 -4.32 12.77 4.29
C ARG A 25 -3.65 13.25 3.01
N ILE A 26 -4.20 14.28 2.36
CA ILE A 26 -3.56 14.90 1.18
C ILE A 26 -2.17 15.44 1.55
N ALA A 27 -2.08 16.17 2.67
CA ALA A 27 -0.82 16.74 3.14
C ALA A 27 0.21 15.65 3.46
N ALA A 28 -0.19 14.59 4.16
CA ALA A 28 0.68 13.47 4.51
C ALA A 28 1.25 12.76 3.27
N VAL A 29 0.42 12.50 2.25
CA VAL A 29 0.90 11.90 1.00
C VAL A 29 1.85 12.85 0.28
N LYS A 30 1.50 14.12 0.13
CA LYS A 30 2.38 15.11 -0.53
C LYS A 30 3.72 15.28 0.18
N ALA A 31 3.76 15.21 1.52
CA ALA A 31 4.99 15.23 2.29
C ALA A 31 5.87 14.01 2.00
N ARG A 32 5.27 12.84 1.77
CA ARG A 32 5.98 11.59 1.45
C ARG A 32 6.52 11.53 0.03
N VAL A 33 5.73 11.93 -0.98
CA VAL A 33 6.06 11.68 -2.42
C VAL A 33 6.28 12.96 -3.24
N GLY A 34 6.19 14.13 -2.60
CA GLY A 34 6.24 15.42 -3.27
C GLY A 34 4.99 15.73 -4.12
N ALA A 35 4.96 16.93 -4.71
CA ALA A 35 3.80 17.40 -5.45
C ALA A 35 3.50 16.60 -6.73
N ARG A 36 4.55 16.12 -7.43
CA ARG A 36 4.44 15.39 -8.70
C ARG A 36 4.16 13.89 -8.52
N GLY A 37 4.48 13.33 -7.35
CA GLY A 37 4.30 11.90 -7.06
C GLY A 37 2.89 11.53 -6.57
N PHE A 38 2.02 12.52 -6.32
CA PHE A 38 0.75 12.29 -5.67
C PHE A 38 -0.17 11.32 -6.43
N SER A 39 -0.36 11.56 -7.74
CA SER A 39 -1.22 10.69 -8.56
C SER A 39 -0.67 9.28 -8.65
N ALA A 40 0.64 9.12 -8.89
CA ALA A 40 1.28 7.80 -8.96
C ALA A 40 1.15 7.03 -7.63
N TYR A 41 1.30 7.72 -6.50
CA TYR A 41 1.10 7.11 -5.19
C TYR A 41 -0.33 6.63 -4.99
N VAL A 42 -1.32 7.45 -5.36
CA VAL A 42 -2.74 7.08 -5.25
C VAL A 42 -3.07 5.91 -6.17
N SER A 43 -2.65 5.93 -7.43
CA SER A 43 -2.85 4.82 -8.37
C SER A 43 -2.28 3.51 -7.82
N ALA A 44 -1.03 3.52 -7.37
CA ALA A 44 -0.41 2.32 -6.79
C ALA A 44 -1.09 1.89 -5.48
N ALA A 45 -1.63 2.82 -4.70
CA ALA A 45 -2.38 2.48 -3.49
C ALA A 45 -3.73 1.83 -3.80
N VAL A 46 -4.42 2.31 -4.83
CA VAL A 46 -5.69 1.75 -5.31
C VAL A 46 -5.45 0.34 -5.88
N GLU A 47 -4.42 0.15 -6.70
CA GLU A 47 -4.06 -1.16 -7.25
C GLU A 47 -3.83 -2.18 -6.13
N ARG A 48 -3.02 -1.82 -5.12
CA ARG A 48 -2.79 -2.67 -3.94
C ARG A 48 -4.07 -2.97 -3.17
N GLN A 49 -5.00 -2.01 -3.09
CA GLN A 49 -6.28 -2.24 -2.43
C GLN A 49 -7.13 -3.24 -3.21
N ILE A 50 -7.26 -3.06 -4.53
CA ILE A 50 -8.03 -3.98 -5.38
C ILE A 50 -7.45 -5.40 -5.31
N GLN A 51 -6.12 -5.54 -5.29
CA GLN A 51 -5.47 -6.85 -5.13
C GLN A 51 -5.81 -7.50 -3.78
N ARG A 52 -5.90 -6.71 -2.70
CA ARG A 52 -6.29 -7.20 -1.37
C ARG A 52 -7.75 -7.60 -1.32
N ASP A 53 -8.64 -6.78 -1.90
CA ASP A 53 -10.07 -7.06 -1.95
C ASP A 53 -10.33 -8.38 -2.72
N LEU A 54 -9.69 -8.56 -3.88
CA LEU A 54 -9.77 -9.81 -4.64
C LEU A 54 -9.22 -11.02 -3.86
N LEU A 55 -8.13 -10.84 -3.12
CA LEU A 55 -7.58 -11.91 -2.30
C LEU A 55 -8.55 -12.31 -1.18
N GLU A 56 -9.20 -11.33 -0.56
CA GLU A 56 -10.21 -11.59 0.47
C GLU A 56 -11.42 -12.34 -0.10
N GLU A 57 -11.92 -11.93 -1.27
CA GLU A 57 -13.00 -12.63 -1.98
C GLU A 57 -12.63 -14.10 -2.26
N LEU A 58 -11.43 -14.34 -2.79
CA LEU A 58 -10.95 -15.70 -3.07
C LEU A 58 -10.80 -16.55 -1.80
N LEU A 59 -10.34 -15.95 -0.70
CA LEU A 59 -10.24 -16.64 0.58
C LEU A 59 -11.62 -17.03 1.11
N GLN A 60 -12.60 -16.12 1.05
CA GLN A 60 -13.97 -16.38 1.47
C GLN A 60 -14.61 -17.50 0.65
N GLU A 61 -14.42 -17.50 -0.68
CA GLU A 61 -14.90 -18.57 -1.55
C GLU A 61 -14.28 -19.92 -1.18
N LYS A 62 -12.97 -19.96 -0.91
CA LYS A 62 -12.28 -21.18 -0.52
C LYS A 62 -12.75 -21.67 0.84
N GLU A 63 -12.87 -20.79 1.82
CA GLU A 63 -13.39 -21.14 3.14
C GLU A 63 -14.83 -21.68 3.08
N ALA A 64 -15.67 -21.16 2.18
CA ALA A 64 -16.99 -21.72 1.93
C ALA A 64 -16.96 -23.13 1.30
N GLU A 65 -15.94 -23.43 0.49
CA GLU A 65 -15.76 -24.73 -0.18
C GLU A 65 -15.17 -25.81 0.74
N ILE A 66 -14.10 -25.49 1.48
CA ILE A 66 -13.32 -26.47 2.27
C ILE A 66 -13.44 -26.31 3.79
N GLY A 67 -14.11 -25.24 4.24
CA GLY A 67 -14.22 -24.86 5.65
C GLY A 67 -13.07 -23.97 6.13
N PRO A 68 -13.21 -23.36 7.33
CA PRO A 68 -12.18 -22.55 7.96
C PRO A 68 -10.91 -23.37 8.25
N PRO A 69 -9.74 -22.71 8.31
CA PRO A 69 -8.53 -23.34 8.86
C PRO A 69 -8.77 -23.84 10.28
N THR A 70 -8.18 -24.98 10.64
CA THR A 70 -8.27 -25.51 12.00
C THR A 70 -7.56 -24.58 13.01
N PRO A 71 -7.94 -24.61 14.31
CA PRO A 71 -7.29 -23.78 15.31
C PRO A 71 -5.76 -23.96 15.39
N GLU A 72 -5.28 -25.19 15.15
CA GLU A 72 -3.85 -25.52 15.12
C GLU A 72 -3.11 -24.79 13.99
N VAL A 73 -3.72 -24.74 12.80
CA VAL A 73 -3.17 -23.99 11.66
C VAL A 73 -3.21 -22.49 11.91
N GLN A 74 -4.27 -21.98 12.55
CA GLN A 74 -4.37 -20.56 12.88
C GLN A 74 -3.28 -20.14 13.89
N GLU A 75 -3.02 -20.94 14.92
CA GLU A 75 -1.97 -20.63 15.90
C GLU A 75 -0.58 -20.67 15.25
N TRP A 76 -0.31 -21.69 14.43
CA TRP A 76 0.95 -21.78 13.69
C TRP A 76 1.16 -20.58 12.77
N ALA A 77 0.13 -20.18 12.01
CA ALA A 77 0.19 -18.99 11.17
C ALA A 77 0.45 -17.72 12.02
N ALA A 78 -0.24 -17.57 13.15
CA ALA A 78 -0.04 -16.43 14.04
C ALA A 78 1.38 -16.36 14.60
N GLU A 79 2.02 -17.49 14.89
CA GLU A 79 3.43 -17.54 15.31
C GLU A 79 4.37 -17.02 14.21
N ILE A 80 4.19 -17.48 12.97
CA ILE A 80 4.97 -17.00 11.82
C ILE A 80 4.80 -15.49 11.62
N PHE A 81 3.56 -14.99 11.70
CA PHE A 81 3.29 -13.57 11.54
C PHE A 81 3.96 -12.74 12.65
N ARG A 82 3.88 -13.17 13.91
CA ARG A 82 4.55 -12.50 15.03
C ARG A 82 6.07 -12.46 14.84
N GLU A 83 6.67 -13.55 14.36
CA GLU A 83 8.10 -13.58 14.05
C GLU A 83 8.45 -12.57 12.96
N ALA A 84 7.71 -12.58 11.84
CA ALA A 84 7.92 -11.64 10.75
C ALA A 84 7.76 -10.17 11.17
N GLU A 85 6.77 -9.87 12.02
CA GLU A 85 6.57 -8.53 12.59
C GLU A 85 7.75 -8.10 13.47
N SER A 86 8.27 -9.02 14.29
CA SER A 86 9.45 -8.74 15.13
C SER A 86 10.69 -8.42 14.28
N MET A 87 10.91 -9.17 13.20
CA MET A 87 12.03 -8.92 12.28
C MET A 87 11.89 -7.55 11.59
N ALA A 88 10.69 -7.21 11.12
CA ALA A 88 10.43 -5.92 10.49
C ALA A 88 10.60 -4.75 11.48
N ALA A 89 10.19 -4.92 12.75
CA ALA A 89 10.37 -3.93 13.79
C ALA A 89 11.86 -3.70 14.13
N HIS A 90 12.64 -4.78 14.20
CA HIS A 90 14.10 -4.68 14.38
C HIS A 90 14.78 -3.92 13.24
N GLU A 91 14.37 -4.17 11.99
CA GLU A 91 14.90 -3.46 10.83
C GLU A 91 14.54 -1.96 10.84
N GLN A 92 13.28 -1.63 11.20
CA GLN A 92 12.85 -0.23 11.32
C GLN A 92 13.56 0.50 12.46
N ALA A 93 13.79 -0.17 13.60
CA ALA A 93 14.55 0.38 14.71
C ALA A 93 16.00 0.67 14.31
N ALA A 94 16.66 -0.26 13.59
CA ALA A 94 18.00 -0.07 13.06
C ALA A 94 18.09 1.11 12.07
N ARG A 95 17.10 1.25 11.17
CA ARG A 95 17.01 2.39 10.25
C ARG A 95 16.80 3.72 10.99
N SER A 96 15.99 3.74 12.05
CA SER A 96 15.76 4.94 12.86
C SER A 96 16.95 5.36 13.73
N GLN A 97 17.82 4.42 14.13
CA GLN A 97 19.05 4.71 14.88
C GLN A 97 20.19 5.19 13.97
N GLY A 98 20.16 4.88 12.67
CA GLY A 98 21.09 5.39 11.67
C GLY A 98 20.79 6.82 11.18
N GLU A 99 19.56 7.30 11.35
CA GLU A 99 19.09 8.66 10.97
C GLU A 99 19.36 9.71 12.08
N GLY A 100 20.45 9.52 12.85
CA GLY A 100 20.90 10.45 13.90
C GLY A 100 22.16 11.26 13.55
N ASP A 101 22.83 10.95 12.45
CA ASP A 101 24.10 11.59 12.06
C ASP A 101 24.22 11.73 10.53
N GLY A 102 23.48 12.69 9.94
CA GLY A 102 23.51 12.98 8.51
C GLY A 102 23.11 14.43 8.20
N PRO A 103 23.88 15.17 7.38
CA PRO A 103 23.71 16.62 7.21
C PRO A 103 22.43 16.99 6.47
N GLY A 104 21.73 18.00 7.00
CA GLY A 104 20.47 18.52 6.50
C GLY A 104 20.54 18.95 5.03
N TRP A 105 19.71 18.32 4.20
CA TRP A 105 19.54 18.68 2.81
C TRP A 105 18.92 20.09 2.70
N HIS A 106 19.75 21.09 2.40
CA HIS A 106 19.29 22.41 1.97
C HIS A 106 18.74 22.32 0.55
N ALA A 107 17.43 22.50 0.40
CA ALA A 107 16.79 22.63 -0.89
C ALA A 107 17.28 23.92 -1.59
N HIS A 108 18.08 23.77 -2.65
CA HIS A 108 18.43 24.85 -3.55
C HIS A 108 17.17 25.32 -4.31
N LYS A 109 16.76 26.57 -4.07
CA LYS A 109 15.84 27.29 -4.95
C LYS A 109 16.57 27.65 -6.24
N ALA A 110 16.02 27.28 -7.38
CA ALA A 110 16.36 27.85 -8.68
C ALA A 110 15.40 29.00 -8.99
N SER A 111 16.00 30.12 -9.43
CA SER A 111 15.37 31.35 -9.90
C SER A 111 14.73 31.20 -11.29
#